data_AF-A0A7L5I377-F1
#
_entry.id   AF-A0A7L5I377-F1
#
_cell.length_a   1.000
_cell.length_b   1.000
_cell.length_c   1.000
_cell.angle_alpha   90.00
_cell.angle_beta   90.00
_cell.angle_gamma   90.00
#
_symmetry.space_group_name_H-M   'P 1'
#
loop_
_entity.id
_entity.type
_entity.pdbx_description
1 polymer ?
#
loop_
_entity_poly.entity_id
_entity_poly.type
_entity_poly.pdbx_seq_one_letter_code
_entity_poly.pdbx_strand_id
1 'polypeptide(L)'
;MKKTISLFIISSLAATLALGADFSKKSNDEILNLAKSVSAQDQADLMIEMRKRMNEMKYNDAQEYHYQFRNNLRENVSKLTPQERSQRRVIVQQNMQNITDKMNGKEIRELNLHHRGYSKGMHHRGYHSQTQPYDCPMR
;
A
#
# COMPACT_ATOMS: atom_id res chain seq x y z
N MET A 1 -30.20 -31.21 18.35
CA MET A 1 -28.92 -30.59 18.75
C MET A 1 -28.78 -29.27 18.00
N LYS A 2 -28.94 -28.14 18.69
CA LYS A 2 -28.95 -26.79 18.07
C LYS A 2 -27.52 -26.28 17.97
N LYS A 3 -27.09 -25.97 16.74
CA LYS A 3 -25.75 -25.48 16.41
C LYS A 3 -25.62 -24.01 16.83
N THR A 4 -24.74 -23.71 17.78
CA THR A 4 -24.38 -22.32 18.12
C THR A 4 -23.28 -21.86 17.15
N ILE A 5 -23.66 -21.05 16.18
CA ILE A 5 -22.71 -20.36 15.30
C ILE A 5 -22.16 -19.19 16.10
N SER A 6 -20.87 -19.27 16.43
CA SER A 6 -20.14 -18.23 17.15
C SER A 6 -19.98 -17.00 16.25
N LEU A 7 -20.61 -15.88 16.64
CA LEU A 7 -20.43 -14.57 16.01
C LEU A 7 -19.06 -14.01 16.39
N PHE A 8 -18.15 -13.91 15.44
CA PHE A 8 -16.95 -13.10 15.60
C PHE A 8 -17.34 -11.62 15.64
N ILE A 9 -17.11 -10.98 16.80
CA ILE A 9 -17.28 -9.54 16.97
C ILE A 9 -16.14 -8.86 16.22
N ILE A 10 -16.46 -8.31 15.05
CA ILE A 10 -15.57 -7.43 14.30
C ILE A 10 -15.52 -6.11 15.08
N SER A 11 -14.39 -5.86 15.73
CA SER A 11 -14.06 -4.56 16.32
C SER A 11 -13.97 -3.52 15.20
N SER A 12 -15.02 -2.72 15.05
CA SER A 12 -15.12 -1.64 14.08
C SER A 12 -14.25 -0.46 14.50
N LEU A 13 -13.00 -0.43 14.03
CA LEU A 13 -12.22 0.81 13.99
C LEU A 13 -12.70 1.65 12.80
N ALA A 14 -13.86 2.29 12.95
CA ALA A 14 -14.37 3.26 11.98
C ALA A 14 -13.67 4.62 12.21
N ALA A 15 -12.41 4.70 11.79
CA ALA A 15 -11.72 5.98 11.64
C ALA A 15 -12.31 6.70 10.42
N THR A 16 -13.23 7.64 10.68
CA THR A 16 -13.75 8.59 9.69
C THR A 16 -12.65 9.60 9.38
N LEU A 17 -11.82 9.33 8.37
CA LEU A 17 -10.76 10.23 7.92
C LEU A 17 -11.03 10.72 6.49
N ALA A 18 -11.51 11.96 6.42
CA ALA A 18 -11.14 13.04 5.50
C ALA A 18 -10.92 12.76 3.98
N LEU A 19 -11.82 13.31 3.14
CA LEU A 19 -11.61 13.80 1.76
C LEU A 19 -10.81 12.91 0.77
N GLY A 20 -10.77 11.60 0.99
CA GLY A 20 -10.21 10.59 0.09
C GLY A 20 -11.30 9.69 -0.50
N ALA A 21 -10.95 8.89 -1.49
CA ALA A 21 -11.88 7.90 -2.03
C ALA A 21 -12.20 6.83 -0.98
N ASP A 22 -13.48 6.68 -0.61
CA ASP A 22 -13.90 5.65 0.33
C ASP A 22 -14.05 4.29 -0.38
N PHE A 23 -13.10 3.40 -0.15
CA PHE A 23 -13.07 2.05 -0.70
C PHE A 23 -13.60 0.98 0.26
N SER A 24 -14.08 1.35 1.46
CA SER A 24 -14.50 0.39 2.51
C SER A 24 -15.65 -0.54 2.07
N LYS A 25 -16.47 -0.10 1.11
CA LYS A 25 -17.61 -0.87 0.57
C LYS A 25 -17.24 -1.77 -0.61
N LYS A 26 -15.98 -1.80 -1.03
CA LYS A 26 -15.52 -2.58 -2.19
C LYS A 26 -15.17 -4.01 -1.80
N SER A 27 -15.42 -4.98 -2.66
CA SER A 27 -14.91 -6.34 -2.48
C SER A 27 -13.38 -6.39 -2.68
N ASN A 28 -12.75 -7.51 -2.29
CA ASN A 28 -11.32 -7.71 -2.50
C ASN A 28 -10.96 -7.68 -4.00
N ASP A 29 -11.77 -8.31 -4.84
CA ASP A 29 -11.60 -8.33 -6.29
C ASP A 29 -11.78 -6.94 -6.90
N GLU A 30 -12.74 -6.15 -6.40
CA GLU A 30 -12.90 -4.76 -6.84
C GLU A 30 -11.66 -3.93 -6.54
N ILE A 31 -11.00 -4.13 -5.40
CA ILE A 31 -9.75 -3.42 -5.08
C ILE A 31 -8.57 -3.85 -5.93
N LEU A 32 -8.46 -5.15 -6.23
CA LEU A 32 -7.48 -5.61 -7.20
C LEU A 32 -7.73 -5.01 -8.59
N ASN A 33 -8.99 -4.90 -9.00
CA ASN A 33 -9.35 -4.29 -10.28
C ASN A 33 -9.10 -2.78 -10.29
N LEU A 34 -9.40 -2.07 -9.21
CA LEU A 34 -9.10 -0.65 -9.07
C LEU A 34 -7.59 -0.38 -9.21
N ALA A 35 -6.71 -1.24 -8.69
CA ALA A 35 -5.26 -1.07 -8.84
C ALA A 35 -4.80 -0.97 -10.30
N LYS A 36 -5.53 -1.60 -11.24
CA LYS A 36 -5.23 -1.58 -12.69
C LYS A 36 -5.45 -0.22 -13.36
N SER A 37 -6.24 0.66 -12.75
CA SER A 37 -6.65 1.94 -13.35
C SER A 37 -6.73 3.12 -12.37
N VAL A 38 -6.41 2.93 -11.08
CA VAL A 38 -6.48 3.97 -10.06
C VAL A 38 -5.66 5.20 -10.46
N SER A 39 -6.19 6.38 -10.16
CA SER A 39 -5.53 7.66 -10.38
C SER A 39 -4.37 7.88 -9.40
N ALA A 40 -3.56 8.91 -9.63
CA ALA A 40 -2.54 9.32 -8.66
C ALA A 40 -3.15 9.82 -7.33
N GLN A 41 -4.34 10.45 -7.39
CA GLN A 41 -4.99 11.04 -6.22
C GLN A 41 -5.48 9.98 -5.25
N ASP A 42 -6.15 8.95 -5.77
CA ASP A 42 -6.82 7.93 -4.95
C ASP A 42 -5.92 6.74 -4.59
N GLN A 43 -4.72 6.66 -5.17
CA GLN A 43 -3.83 5.52 -4.97
C GLN A 43 -3.41 5.36 -3.51
N ALA A 44 -3.22 6.45 -2.77
CA ALA A 44 -2.87 6.40 -1.35
C ALA A 44 -3.99 5.74 -0.53
N ASP A 45 -5.23 6.19 -0.70
CA ASP A 45 -6.41 5.62 -0.04
C ASP A 45 -6.60 4.14 -0.41
N LEU A 46 -6.40 3.79 -1.68
CA LEU A 46 -6.49 2.41 -2.16
C LEU A 46 -5.41 1.52 -1.51
N MET A 47 -4.19 2.04 -1.34
CA MET A 47 -3.11 1.32 -0.65
C MET A 47 -3.43 1.11 0.83
N ILE A 48 -4.01 2.09 1.51
CA ILE A 48 -4.45 1.96 2.91
C ILE A 48 -5.52 0.88 3.05
N GLU A 49 -6.52 0.91 2.17
CA GLU A 49 -7.61 -0.07 2.20
C GLU A 49 -7.09 -1.49 1.93
N MET A 50 -6.17 -1.65 0.98
CA MET A 50 -5.48 -2.93 0.74
C MET A 50 -4.74 -3.43 1.99
N ARG A 51 -4.04 -2.54 2.72
CA ARG A 51 -3.35 -2.90 3.99
C ARG A 51 -4.31 -3.34 5.07
N LYS A 52 -5.45 -2.65 5.25
CA LYS A 52 -6.49 -3.04 6.21
C LYS A 52 -6.96 -4.48 5.94
N ARG A 53 -7.25 -4.79 4.68
CA ARG A 53 -7.71 -6.13 4.28
C ARG A 53 -6.67 -7.22 4.49
N MET A 54 -5.40 -6.93 4.20
CA MET A 54 -4.31 -7.87 4.48
C MET A 54 -4.25 -8.26 5.96
N ASN A 55 -4.55 -7.34 6.87
CA ASN A 55 -4.53 -7.62 8.32
C ASN A 55 -5.68 -8.54 8.77
N GLU A 56 -6.76 -8.63 7.98
CA GLU A 56 -7.91 -9.51 8.24
C GLU A 56 -7.75 -10.89 7.58
N MET A 57 -6.78 -11.03 6.66
CA MET A 57 -6.52 -12.25 5.92
C MET A 57 -5.55 -13.19 6.66
N LYS A 58 -5.62 -14.49 6.34
CA LYS A 58 -4.55 -15.42 6.71
C LYS A 58 -3.28 -15.08 5.95
N TYR A 59 -2.13 -15.39 6.55
CA TYR A 59 -0.82 -14.99 6.02
C TYR A 59 -0.62 -15.32 4.52
N ASN A 60 -0.90 -16.56 4.10
CA ASN A 60 -0.72 -16.96 2.70
C ASN A 60 -1.66 -16.19 1.74
N ASP A 61 -2.92 -16.02 2.14
CA ASP A 61 -3.91 -15.27 1.35
C ASP A 61 -3.53 -13.79 1.27
N ALA A 62 -3.03 -13.21 2.36
CA ALA A 62 -2.54 -11.83 2.40
C ALA A 62 -1.32 -11.63 1.50
N GLN A 63 -0.39 -12.59 1.44
CA GLN A 63 0.77 -12.53 0.54
C GLN A 63 0.34 -12.56 -0.93
N GLU A 64 -0.56 -13.48 -1.29
CA GLU A 64 -1.08 -13.59 -2.65
C GLU A 64 -1.84 -12.31 -3.05
N TYR A 65 -2.72 -11.84 -2.17
CA TYR A 65 -3.48 -10.60 -2.39
C TYR A 65 -2.55 -9.39 -2.60
N HIS A 66 -1.52 -9.25 -1.77
CA HIS A 66 -0.53 -8.18 -1.90
C HIS A 66 0.28 -8.29 -3.19
N TYR A 67 0.64 -9.50 -3.61
CA TYR A 67 1.34 -9.75 -4.87
C TYR A 67 0.50 -9.33 -6.08
N GLN A 68 -0.76 -9.78 -6.14
CA GLN A 68 -1.70 -9.41 -7.20
C GLN A 68 -1.93 -7.90 -7.25
N PHE A 69 -2.17 -7.26 -6.10
CA PHE A 69 -2.36 -5.82 -6.01
C PHE A 69 -1.15 -5.05 -6.54
N ARG A 70 0.08 -5.44 -6.12
CA ARG A 70 1.32 -4.79 -6.56
C ARG A 70 1.55 -4.94 -8.05
N ASN A 71 1.26 -6.10 -8.62
CA ASN A 71 1.41 -6.33 -10.06
C ASN A 71 0.44 -5.48 -10.86
N ASN A 72 -0.85 -5.46 -10.48
CA ASN A 72 -1.86 -4.62 -11.12
C ASN A 72 -1.46 -3.14 -11.08
N LEU A 73 -0.98 -2.66 -9.93
CA LEU A 73 -0.52 -1.28 -9.78
C LEU A 73 0.74 -0.99 -10.60
N ARG A 74 1.68 -1.94 -10.66
CA ARG A 74 2.89 -1.82 -11.49
C ARG A 74 2.54 -1.73 -12.97
N GLU A 75 1.63 -2.57 -13.45
CA GLU A 75 1.14 -2.56 -14.83
C GLU A 75 0.41 -1.25 -15.18
N ASN A 76 -0.39 -0.72 -14.26
CA ASN A 76 -1.01 0.59 -14.40
C ASN A 76 0.07 1.68 -14.57
N VAL A 77 1.04 1.73 -13.66
CA VAL A 77 2.11 2.74 -13.66
C VAL A 77 3.06 2.58 -14.85
N SER A 78 3.27 1.36 -15.38
CA SER A 78 4.16 1.14 -16.52
C SER A 78 3.62 1.72 -17.84
N LYS A 79 2.32 2.02 -17.91
CA LYS A 79 1.70 2.67 -19.08
C LYS A 79 2.03 4.16 -19.17
N LEU A 80 2.57 4.75 -18.09
CA LEU A 80 2.87 6.17 -17.98
C LEU A 80 4.29 6.49 -18.47
N THR A 81 4.44 7.67 -19.06
CA THR A 81 5.75 8.25 -19.39
C THR A 81 6.60 8.48 -18.13
N PRO A 82 7.93 8.62 -18.25
CA PRO A 82 8.79 8.91 -17.10
C PRO A 82 8.37 10.17 -16.32
N GLN A 83 7.91 11.22 -17.02
CA GLN A 83 7.46 12.46 -16.39
C GLN A 83 6.17 12.25 -15.58
N GLU A 84 5.17 11.58 -16.16
CA GLU A 84 3.91 11.25 -15.47
C GLU A 84 4.15 10.34 -14.27
N ARG A 85 5.07 9.37 -14.37
CA ARG A 85 5.48 8.53 -13.24
C ARG A 85 6.09 9.35 -12.11
N SER A 86 6.93 10.33 -12.44
CA SER A 86 7.53 11.24 -11.46
C SER A 86 6.45 12.07 -10.75
N GLN A 87 5.55 12.69 -11.50
CA GLN A 87 4.44 13.48 -10.95
C GLN A 87 3.52 12.64 -10.07
N ARG A 88 3.14 11.44 -10.55
CA ARG A 88 2.34 10.49 -9.78
C ARG A 88 3.01 10.12 -8.46
N ARG A 89 4.33 9.87 -8.47
CA ARG A 89 5.08 9.56 -7.25
C ARG A 89 4.98 10.70 -6.22
N VAL A 90 5.14 11.96 -6.65
CA VAL A 90 5.02 13.13 -5.75
C VAL A 90 3.63 13.22 -5.14
N ILE A 91 2.57 13.09 -5.94
CA ILE A 91 1.18 13.14 -5.46
C ILE A 91 0.92 12.02 -4.45
N VAL A 92 1.27 10.78 -4.79
CA VAL A 92 1.06 9.63 -3.90
C VAL A 92 1.87 9.76 -2.61
N GLN A 93 3.11 10.25 -2.67
CA GLN A 93 3.92 10.50 -1.48
C GLN A 93 3.29 11.57 -0.58
N GLN A 94 2.81 12.67 -1.14
CA GLN A 94 2.15 13.72 -0.37
C GLN A 94 0.85 13.23 0.26
N ASN A 95 0.04 12.47 -0.49
CA ASN A 95 -1.21 11.92 0.02
C ASN A 95 -0.96 10.89 1.14
N MET A 96 0.03 10.00 0.96
CA MET A 96 0.44 9.08 2.02
C MET A 96 0.93 9.83 3.27
N GLN A 97 1.73 10.89 3.12
CA GLN A 97 2.18 11.71 4.23
C GLN A 97 0.99 12.35 4.97
N ASN A 98 0.08 12.98 4.22
CA ASN A 98 -1.11 13.63 4.78
C ASN A 98 -2.01 12.64 5.54
N ILE A 99 -2.09 11.40 5.08
CA ILE A 99 -2.81 10.31 5.77
C ILE A 99 -2.06 9.95 7.06
N THR A 100 -0.76 9.70 6.98
CA THR A 100 0.04 9.29 8.16
C THR A 100 0.18 10.38 9.21
N ASP A 101 0.18 11.66 8.83
CA ASP A 101 0.22 12.81 9.75
C ASP A 101 -1.03 12.87 10.65
N LYS A 102 -2.14 12.28 10.18
CA LYS A 102 -3.41 12.20 10.92
C LYS A 102 -3.55 10.89 11.71
N MET A 103 -2.67 9.92 11.49
CA MET A 103 -2.69 8.62 12.18
C MET A 103 -1.85 8.67 13.45
N ASN A 104 -2.26 7.92 14.47
CA ASN A 104 -1.43 7.70 15.63
C ASN A 104 -0.36 6.62 15.35
N GLY A 105 0.67 6.56 16.20
CA GLY A 105 1.77 5.61 16.03
C GLY A 105 1.36 4.13 16.06
N LYS A 106 0.23 3.78 16.69
CA LYS A 106 -0.31 2.41 16.70
C LYS A 106 -0.94 2.07 15.35
N GLU A 107 -1.76 2.95 14.79
CA GLU A 107 -2.37 2.77 13.46
C GLU A 107 -1.30 2.63 12.37
N ILE A 108 -0.23 3.44 12.44
CA ILE A 108 0.92 3.34 11.52
C ILE A 108 1.60 1.96 11.62
N ARG A 109 1.74 1.41 12.84
CA ARG A 109 2.31 0.07 13.08
C ARG A 109 1.43 -1.02 12.51
N GLU A 110 0.13 -0.96 12.81
CA GLU A 110 -0.84 -1.96 12.38
C GLU A 110 -0.94 -2.03 10.86
N LEU A 111 -0.93 -0.89 10.18
CA LEU A 111 -0.98 -0.84 8.72
C LEU A 111 0.40 -1.04 8.04
N ASN A 112 1.45 -1.27 8.84
CA ASN A 112 2.84 -1.38 8.39
C ASN A 112 3.25 -0.22 7.46
N LEU A 113 2.86 1.01 7.83
CA LEU A 113 3.13 2.25 7.10
C LEU A 113 4.43 2.92 7.55
N HIS A 114 5.25 2.20 8.33
CA HIS A 114 6.52 2.71 8.81
C HIS A 114 7.38 3.20 7.66
N HIS A 115 7.72 4.48 7.72
CA HIS A 115 8.74 5.08 6.88
C HIS A 115 10.07 4.34 7.09
N ARG A 116 10.39 3.40 6.20
CA ARG A 116 11.80 3.09 5.90
C ARG A 116 12.36 4.27 5.09
N GLY A 117 12.69 5.35 5.80
CA GLY A 117 13.55 6.42 5.32
C GLY A 117 12.95 7.40 4.30
N TYR A 118 12.04 8.27 4.74
CA TYR A 118 12.04 9.66 4.27
C TYR A 118 12.35 10.57 5.45
N SER A 119 13.59 10.46 5.95
CA SER A 119 14.14 11.51 6.78
C SER A 119 14.35 12.74 5.90
N LYS A 120 13.48 13.74 6.04
CA LYS A 120 13.88 15.12 5.76
C LYS A 120 14.98 15.47 6.77
N GLY A 121 16.24 15.22 6.42
CA GLY A 121 17.39 15.71 7.18
C GLY A 121 18.44 14.72 7.68
N MET A 122 18.54 13.50 7.18
CA MET A 122 19.74 12.66 7.44
C MET A 122 20.67 12.64 6.24
N HIS A 123 21.59 13.61 6.22
CA HIS A 123 22.86 13.48 5.51
C HIS A 123 23.65 12.32 6.12
N HIS A 124 23.36 11.09 5.69
CA HIS A 124 24.33 10.02 5.83
C HIS A 124 25.37 10.20 4.73
N ARG A 125 26.49 10.81 5.11
CA ARG A 125 27.78 10.71 4.43
C ARG A 125 28.00 9.25 4.02
N GLY A 126 28.41 9.09 2.76
CA GLY A 126 28.36 7.81 2.05
C GLY A 126 29.22 6.70 2.65
N TYR A 127 28.83 5.48 2.29
CA TYR A 127 29.74 4.34 2.18
C TYR A 127 29.35 3.53 0.93
N HIS A 128 30.29 3.53 -0.01
CA HIS A 128 30.50 2.62 -1.14
C HIS A 128 29.33 2.19 -2.02
N SER A 129 29.32 2.79 -3.22
CA SER A 129 29.10 2.05 -4.45
C SER A 129 30.10 0.88 -4.54
N GLN A 130 29.61 -0.34 -4.42
CA GLN A 130 30.22 -1.47 -5.14
C GLN A 130 29.25 -1.84 -6.26
N THR A 131 29.55 -1.30 -7.44
CA THR A 131 29.12 -1.85 -8.72
C THR A 131 29.59 -3.30 -8.79
N GLN A 132 28.68 -4.25 -8.69
CA GLN A 132 28.92 -5.59 -9.22
C GLN A 132 28.27 -5.60 -10.61
N PRO A 133 29.06 -5.63 -11.70
CA PRO A 133 28.51 -5.84 -13.04
C PRO A 133 28.04 -7.28 -13.11
N TYR A 134 26.74 -7.49 -13.37
CA TYR A 134 26.23 -8.82 -13.66
C TYR A 134 26.67 -9.21 -15.06
N ASP A 135 27.89 -9.75 -15.19
CA ASP A 135 28.23 -10.61 -16.32
C ASP A 135 27.61 -11.98 -16.05
N CYS A 136 26.56 -12.32 -16.79
CA CYS A 136 26.20 -13.72 -17.01
C CYS A 136 27.33 -14.38 -17.81
N PRO A 137 27.76 -15.58 -17.39
CA PRO A 137 27.52 -16.71 -18.26
C PRO A 137 26.99 -17.94 -17.51
N MET A 138 26.03 -18.59 -18.16
CA MET A 138 25.51 -19.90 -17.82
C MET A 138 26.58 -20.97 -18.06
N ARG A 139 27.00 -21.68 -17.01
CA ARG A 139 27.17 -23.15 -17.03
C ARG A 139 27.45 -23.72 -15.64
#